data_AF-A0A0K9GBD2-F1
#
_entry.id   AF-A0A0K9GBD2-F1
#
_cell.length_a   1.000
_cell.length_b   1.000
_cell.length_c   1.000
_cell.angle_alpha   90.00
_cell.angle_beta   90.00
_cell.angle_gamma   90.00
#
_symmetry.space_group_name_H-M   'P 1'
#
loop_
_entity.id
_entity.type
_entity.pdbx_description
1 polymer ?
#
loop_
_entity_poly.entity_id
_entity_poly.type
_entity_poly.pdbx_seq_one_letter_code
_entity_poly.pdbx_strand_id
1 'polypeptide(L)'
;MERLQLEEKLLDTFKEFLAQLDIDEEKIGEISVNTNFLSIEEIDSLDIVELVLNIEDTIGTELPYKIDFNEIKNVKLLSEYLLREHKIEYEKL
;
A
#
# COMPACT_ATOMS: atom_id res chain seq x y z
N MET A 1 -1.16 15.54 -3.70
CA MET A 1 -2.03 14.49 -4.27
C MET A 1 -3.39 14.65 -3.59
N GLU A 2 -4.51 14.53 -4.29
CA GLU A 2 -5.80 14.41 -3.58
C GLU A 2 -5.85 13.02 -2.93
N ARG A 3 -6.45 12.91 -1.74
CA ARG A 3 -6.49 11.64 -0.98
C ARG A 3 -6.99 10.46 -1.80
N LEU A 4 -8.02 10.67 -2.63
CA LEU A 4 -8.60 9.64 -3.48
C LEU A 4 -7.59 9.12 -4.53
N GLN A 5 -6.81 10.01 -5.15
CA GLN A 5 -5.79 9.63 -6.12
C GLN A 5 -4.64 8.83 -5.48
N LEU A 6 -4.30 9.15 -4.22
CA LEU A 6 -3.31 8.38 -3.46
C LEU A 6 -3.85 7.00 -3.12
N GLU A 7 -5.09 6.91 -2.64
CA GLU A 7 -5.74 5.64 -2.33
C GLU A 7 -5.88 4.74 -3.56
N GLU A 8 -6.22 5.30 -4.73
CA GLU A 8 -6.26 4.56 -6.00
C GLU A 8 -4.88 4.02 -6.37
N LYS A 9 -3.85 4.87 -6.39
CA LYS A 9 -2.48 4.44 -6.68
C LYS A 9 -1.99 3.34 -5.74
N LEU A 10 -2.19 3.51 -4.44
CA LEU A 10 -1.76 2.53 -3.44
C LEU A 10 -2.54 1.22 -3.55
N LEU A 11 -3.84 1.29 -3.87
CA LEU A 11 -4.65 0.10 -4.09
C LEU A 11 -4.19 -0.65 -5.34
N ASP A 12 -3.88 0.06 -6.43
CA ASP A 12 -3.37 -0.54 -7.66
C ASP A 12 -2.01 -1.19 -7.42
N THR A 13 -1.07 -0.51 -6.76
CA THR A 13 0.23 -1.09 -6.36
C THR A 13 0.05 -2.33 -5.49
N PHE A 14 -0.88 -2.31 -4.54
CA PHE A 14 -1.14 -3.47 -3.71
C PHE A 14 -1.71 -4.63 -4.54
N LYS A 15 -2.64 -4.39 -5.46
CA LYS A 15 -3.19 -5.42 -6.34
C LYS A 15 -2.15 -6.00 -7.29
N GLU A 16 -1.28 -5.16 -7.86
CA GLU A 16 -0.15 -5.59 -8.69
C GLU A 16 0.80 -6.49 -7.89
N PHE A 17 1.09 -6.13 -6.63
CA PHE A 17 1.89 -6.96 -5.73
C PHE A 17 1.23 -8.32 -5.45
N LEU A 18 -0.07 -8.36 -5.15
CA LEU A 18 -0.77 -9.63 -4.95
C LEU A 18 -0.74 -10.52 -6.21
N ALA A 19 -0.84 -9.92 -7.40
CA ALA A 19 -0.71 -10.66 -8.66
C ALA A 19 0.70 -11.25 -8.84
N GLN A 20 1.75 -10.58 -8.35
CA GLN A 20 3.12 -11.12 -8.36
C GLN A 20 3.28 -12.34 -7.43
N LEU A 21 2.48 -12.40 -6.35
CA LEU A 21 2.42 -13.55 -5.44
C LEU A 21 1.55 -14.71 -5.98
N ASP A 22 1.10 -14.64 -7.23
CA ASP A 22 0.23 -15.65 -7.87
C ASP A 22 -1.10 -15.86 -7.11
N ILE A 23 -1.59 -14.79 -6.46
CA ILE A 23 -2.90 -14.79 -5.80
C ILE A 23 -3.99 -14.72 -6.87
N ASP A 24 -5.05 -15.49 -6.66
CA ASP A 24 -6.20 -15.59 -7.57
C ASP A 24 -6.78 -14.22 -7.94
N GLU A 25 -6.97 -13.97 -9.25
CA GLU A 25 -7.46 -12.69 -9.78
C GLU A 25 -8.86 -12.33 -9.25
N GLU A 26 -9.73 -13.32 -8.97
CA GLU A 26 -11.04 -13.06 -8.37
C GLU A 26 -10.89 -12.51 -6.95
N LYS A 27 -9.98 -13.09 -6.14
CA LYS A 27 -9.66 -12.58 -4.80
C LYS A 27 -9.08 -11.16 -4.87
N ILE A 28 -8.18 -10.90 -5.82
CA ILE A 28 -7.59 -9.56 -6.03
C ILE A 28 -8.68 -8.54 -6.41
N GLY A 29 -9.65 -8.95 -7.22
CA GLY A 29 -10.80 -8.14 -7.61
C GLY A 29 -11.66 -7.66 -6.43
N GLU A 30 -11.75 -8.46 -5.37
CA GLU A 30 -12.49 -8.14 -4.14
C GLU A 30 -11.74 -7.18 -3.19
N ILE A 31 -10.44 -6.95 -3.42
CA ILE A 31 -9.64 -6.06 -2.58
C ILE A 31 -10.08 -4.61 -2.77
N SER A 32 -10.29 -3.93 -1.64
CA SER A 32 -10.69 -2.53 -1.53
C SER A 32 -9.75 -1.76 -0.61
N VAL A 33 -9.89 -0.43 -0.58
CA VAL A 33 -9.07 0.42 0.30
C VAL A 33 -9.20 0.11 1.80
N ASN A 34 -10.26 -0.59 2.21
CA ASN A 34 -10.51 -0.97 3.60
C ASN A 34 -10.04 -2.40 3.93
N THR A 35 -9.65 -3.18 2.92
CA THR A 35 -9.25 -4.58 3.09
C THR A 35 -8.01 -4.69 3.97
N ASN A 36 -8.06 -5.59 4.96
CA ASN A 36 -6.95 -5.78 5.88
C ASN A 36 -5.84 -6.61 5.23
N PHE A 37 -4.64 -6.04 5.08
CA PHE A 37 -3.48 -6.71 4.51
C PHE A 37 -3.12 -7.99 5.26
N LEU A 38 -3.24 -7.97 6.59
CA LEU A 38 -2.92 -9.11 7.46
C LEU A 38 -3.96 -10.23 7.43
N SER A 39 -5.09 -10.02 6.74
CA SER A 39 -6.11 -11.08 6.57
C SER A 39 -5.91 -11.92 5.32
N ILE A 40 -4.92 -11.58 4.50
CA ILE A 40 -4.54 -12.35 3.32
C ILE A 40 -3.55 -13.41 3.80
N GLU A 41 -3.97 -14.68 3.83
CA GLU A 41 -3.19 -15.79 4.39
C GLU A 41 -1.87 -16.01 3.63
N GLU A 42 -1.84 -15.59 2.38
CA GLU A 42 -0.73 -15.74 1.45
C GLU A 42 0.38 -14.69 1.64
N ILE A 43 0.21 -13.69 2.51
CA ILE A 43 1.23 -12.65 2.77
C ILE A 43 2.01 -12.99 4.04
N ASP A 44 3.33 -13.11 3.92
CA ASP A 44 4.25 -13.25 5.04
C ASP A 44 5.00 -11.94 5.40
N SER A 45 5.88 -12.01 6.41
CA SER A 45 6.62 -10.84 6.87
C SER A 45 7.65 -10.29 5.87
N LEU A 46 8.18 -11.13 4.97
CA LEU A 46 9.10 -10.71 3.91
C LEU A 46 8.32 -10.03 2.78
N ASP A 47 7.15 -10.56 2.43
CA ASP A 47 6.23 -9.98 1.47
C ASP A 47 5.82 -8.55 1.87
N ILE A 48 5.59 -8.32 3.17
CA ILE A 48 5.30 -6.99 3.72
C ILE A 48 6.45 -6.01 3.47
N VAL A 49 7.71 -6.46 3.58
CA VAL A 49 8.88 -5.61 3.31
C VAL A 49 8.95 -5.27 1.82
N GLU A 50 8.69 -6.23 0.93
CA GLU A 50 8.67 -5.97 -0.51
C GLU A 50 7.53 -5.03 -0.92
N LEU A 51 6.35 -5.18 -0.30
CA LEU A 51 5.23 -4.27 -0.47
C LEU A 51 5.60 -2.83 -0.05
N VAL A 52 6.31 -2.64 1.07
CA VAL A 52 6.82 -1.32 1.48
C VAL A 52 7.67 -0.70 0.39
N LEU A 53 8.64 -1.45 -0.14
CA LEU A 53 9.54 -0.97 -1.19
C LEU A 53 8.78 -0.58 -2.46
N ASN A 54 7.80 -1.39 -2.87
CA ASN A 54 6.95 -1.08 -4.03
C ASN A 54 6.11 0.19 -3.80
N ILE A 55 5.60 0.38 -2.57
CA ILE A 55 4.88 1.60 -2.21
C ILE A 55 5.82 2.81 -2.29
N GLU A 56 7.01 2.74 -1.68
CA GLU A 56 8.03 3.81 -1.69
C GLU A 56 8.38 4.23 -3.11
N ASP A 57 8.63 3.28 -4.00
CA ASP A 57 8.87 3.52 -5.43
C ASP A 57 7.67 4.19 -6.12
N THR A 58 6.44 3.76 -5.81
CA THR A 58 5.21 4.34 -6.38
C THR A 58 4.98 5.79 -5.96
N ILE A 59 5.25 6.12 -4.69
CA ILE A 59 4.98 7.45 -4.13
C ILE A 59 6.20 8.37 -4.20
N GLY A 60 7.38 7.85 -4.53
CA GLY A 60 8.63 8.60 -4.64
C GLY A 60 9.12 9.14 -3.29
N THR A 61 8.73 8.52 -2.17
CA THR A 61 9.22 8.89 -0.83
C THR A 61 9.50 7.64 -0.03
N GLU A 62 10.55 7.69 0.78
CA GLU A 62 10.85 6.67 1.78
C GLU A 62 9.76 6.70 2.87
N LEU A 63 9.27 5.52 3.23
CA LEU A 63 8.45 5.31 4.41
C LEU A 63 9.39 5.18 5.62
N PRO A 64 8.94 5.59 6.81
CA PRO A 64 9.74 5.41 8.00
C PRO A 64 9.96 3.91 8.26
N TYR A 65 11.21 3.56 8.55
CA TYR A 65 11.69 2.18 8.79
C TYR A 65 10.92 1.39 9.87
N LYS A 66 10.06 2.06 10.64
CA LYS A 66 9.23 1.49 11.71
C LYS A 66 7.74 1.65 11.43
N ILE A 67 7.30 1.59 10.18
CA ILE A 67 5.87 1.43 9.92
C ILE A 67 5.39 0.17 10.65
N ASP A 68 4.43 0.35 11.54
CA ASP A 68 3.76 -0.75 12.22
C ASP A 68 2.55 -1.17 11.39
N PHE A 69 2.67 -2.28 10.67
CA PHE A 69 1.58 -2.84 9.88
C PHE A 69 0.41 -3.35 10.73
N ASN A 70 0.58 -3.50 12.05
CA ASN A 70 -0.56 -3.72 12.94
C ASN A 70 -1.42 -2.46 13.10
N GLU A 71 -0.83 -1.27 12.96
CA GLU A 71 -1.54 0.01 12.94
C GLU A 71 -2.00 0.36 11.52
N ILE A 72 -1.13 0.16 10.52
CA ILE A 72 -1.38 0.44 9.10
C ILE A 72 -1.81 -0.84 8.38
N LYS A 73 -3.03 -1.27 8.70
CA LYS A 73 -3.56 -2.56 8.23
C LYS A 73 -4.25 -2.52 6.86
N ASN A 74 -4.48 -1.34 6.28
CA ASN A 74 -5.14 -1.20 4.98
C ASN A 74 -4.72 0.07 4.23
N VAL A 75 -5.04 0.15 2.93
CA VAL A 75 -4.66 1.26 2.05
C VAL A 75 -5.17 2.59 2.58
N LYS A 76 -6.38 2.63 3.12
CA LYS A 76 -6.98 3.84 3.67
C LYS A 76 -6.17 4.41 4.84
N LEU A 77 -5.72 3.56 5.76
CA LEU A 77 -4.91 3.99 6.90
C LEU A 77 -3.51 4.39 6.46
N LEU A 78 -2.96 3.69 5.46
CA LEU A 78 -1.67 4.04 4.86
C LEU A 78 -1.72 5.42 4.17
N SER A 79 -2.77 5.69 3.40
CA SER A 79 -2.96 6.98 2.73
C SER A 79 -3.11 8.11 3.75
N GLU A 80 -3.88 7.89 4.83
CA GLU A 80 -4.04 8.85 5.93
C GLU A 80 -2.71 9.12 6.64
N TYR A 81 -1.93 8.08 6.90
CA TYR A 81 -0.60 8.19 7.48
C TYR A 81 0.33 9.03 6.60
N LEU A 82 0.41 8.70 5.31
CA LEU A 82 1.25 9.39 4.33
C LEU A 82 0.88 10.87 4.17
N LEU A 83 -0.41 11.19 4.10
CA LEU A 83 -0.87 12.57 4.02
C LEU A 83 -0.55 13.38 5.29
N ARG A 84 -0.54 12.72 6.45
CA ARG A 84 -0.23 13.37 7.73
C ARG A 84 1.27 13.59 7.93
N GLU A 85 2.09 12.59 7.68
CA GLU A 85 3.51 12.59 8.01
C GLU A 85 4.38 13.20 6.89
N HIS A 86 4.06 12.93 5.61
CA HIS A 86 5.01 13.21 4.52
C HIS A 86 4.79 14.53 3.79
N LYS A 87 3.74 15.31 4.07
CA LYS A 87 3.44 16.57 3.35
C LYS A 87 3.67 16.47 1.83
N ILE A 88 3.41 15.31 1.21
CA ILE A 88 3.91 14.92 -0.14
C ILE A 88 3.93 16.13 -1.10
N GLU A 89 5.11 16.77 -1.23
CA GLU A 89 5.33 17.91 -2.11
C GLU A 89 5.60 17.36 -3.51
N TYR A 90 4.77 17.77 -4.46
CA TYR A 90 4.85 17.34 -5.85
C TYR A 90 6.16 17.81 -6.49
N GLU A 91 7.00 16.89 -6.96
CA GLU A 91 7.80 17.17 -8.16
C GLU A 91 6.92 16.94 -9.38
N LYS A 92 6.44 18.05 -9.97
CA LYS A 92 5.93 18.04 -11.34
C LYS A 92 7.11 17.80 -12.27
N LEU A 93 7.19 16.59 -12.84
CA LEU A 93 7.89 16.39 -14.12
C LEU A 93 7.07 16.99 -15.27
#